data_AF-A0A1F6PE31-F1
#
_entry.id   AF-A0A1F6PE31-F1
#
_cell.length_a   1.000
_cell.length_b   1.000
_cell.length_c   1.000
_cell.angle_alpha   90.00
_cell.angle_beta   90.00
_cell.angle_gamma   90.00
#
_symmetry.space_group_name_H-M   'P 1'
#
loop_
_entity.id
_entity.type
_entity.pdbx_description
1 polymer ?
#
loop_
_entity_poly.entity_id
_entity_poly.type
_entity_poly.pdbx_seq_one_letter_code
_entity_poly.pdbx_strand_id
1 'polypeptide(L)'
;MEKQNYSDISEQEIFATPWLEKDIDKKHSLGLIQIYGLLPEEDKKIMFKDIHAYYQYKYPDRLGYIYYMKFIYDFMKIVVGNKGTLDIKQ
;
A
#
# COMPACT_ATOMS: atom_id res chain seq x y z
N MET A 1 -12.03 19.85 14.43
CA MET A 1 -11.30 18.64 14.01
C MET A 1 -9.84 19.02 13.93
N GLU A 2 -9.02 18.53 14.86
CA GLU A 2 -7.57 18.70 14.76
C GLU A 2 -7.08 18.04 13.46
N LYS A 3 -6.30 18.78 12.66
CA LYS A 3 -5.55 18.20 11.56
C LYS A 3 -4.49 17.29 12.18
N GLN A 4 -4.74 15.98 12.18
CA GLN A 4 -3.75 15.01 12.60
C GLN A 4 -2.52 15.12 11.68
N ASN A 5 -1.36 15.27 12.32
CA ASN A 5 -0.10 15.50 11.63
C ASN A 5 0.58 14.14 11.47
N TYR A 6 0.29 13.42 10.39
CA TYR A 6 0.89 12.11 10.06
C TYR A 6 2.38 12.19 9.69
N SER A 7 3.02 13.35 9.91
CA SER A 7 4.39 13.66 9.51
C SER A 7 5.46 13.03 10.40
N ASP A 8 5.08 12.29 11.45
CA ASP A 8 5.96 11.66 12.43
C ASP A 8 6.06 10.13 12.29
N ILE A 9 5.34 9.50 11.35
CA ILE A 9 5.45 8.05 11.11
C ILE A 9 6.77 7.76 10.39
N SER A 10 7.67 7.06 11.08
CA SER A 10 8.99 6.68 10.56
C SER A 10 8.94 5.39 9.73
N GLU A 11 9.93 5.20 8.86
CA GLU A 11 10.09 3.93 8.12
C GLU A 11 10.26 2.73 9.06
N GLN A 12 10.97 2.92 10.18
CA GLN A 12 11.15 1.87 11.20
C GLN A 12 9.81 1.44 11.79
N GLU A 13 8.91 2.38 12.08
CA GLU A 13 7.56 2.10 12.58
C GLU A 13 6.75 1.29 11.56
N ILE A 14 6.85 1.64 10.27
CA ILE A 14 6.16 0.93 9.19
C ILE A 14 6.64 -0.52 9.06
N PHE A 15 7.95 -0.74 9.08
CA PHE A 15 8.53 -2.08 8.94
C PHE A 15 8.35 -2.95 10.19
N ALA A 16 8.40 -2.36 11.38
CA ALA A 16 8.22 -3.07 12.65
C ALA A 16 6.76 -3.44 12.91
N THR A 17 5.79 -2.68 12.37
CA THR A 17 4.36 -2.95 12.57
C THR A 17 3.95 -4.23 11.86
N PRO A 18 3.51 -5.29 12.57
CA PRO A 18 3.06 -6.51 11.92
C PRO A 18 1.73 -6.28 11.18
N TRP A 19 1.49 -7.06 10.13
CA TRP A 19 0.12 -7.20 9.61
C TRP A 19 -0.71 -7.89 10.70
N LEU A 20 -1.75 -7.23 11.23
CA LEU A 20 -2.58 -7.77 12.32
C LEU A 20 -3.37 -8.99 11.84
N GLU A 21 -4.05 -8.88 10.70
CA GLU A 21 -4.66 -10.02 10.00
C GLU A 21 -3.70 -10.48 8.90
N LYS A 22 -2.65 -11.22 9.31
CA LYS A 22 -1.49 -11.63 8.47
C LYS A 22 -1.85 -12.16 7.07
N ASP A 23 -3.04 -12.73 6.91
CA ASP A 23 -3.49 -13.34 5.66
C ASP A 23 -4.45 -12.48 4.85
N ILE A 24 -5.38 -11.74 5.46
CA ILE A 24 -6.47 -11.10 4.71
C ILE A 24 -5.99 -9.80 4.07
N ASP A 25 -5.40 -8.89 4.85
CA ASP A 25 -4.99 -7.57 4.32
C ASP A 25 -3.79 -7.65 3.40
N LYS A 26 -2.88 -8.59 3.69
CA LYS A 26 -1.75 -8.87 2.82
C LYS A 26 -2.21 -9.49 1.50
N LYS A 27 -3.13 -10.47 1.51
CA LYS A 27 -3.69 -11.04 0.26
C LYS A 27 -4.49 -9.99 -0.52
N HIS A 28 -5.27 -9.16 0.17
CA HIS A 28 -6.01 -8.05 -0.44
C HIS A 28 -5.07 -7.05 -1.12
N SER A 29 -4.05 -6.57 -0.41
CA SER A 29 -2.99 -5.69 -0.94
C SER A 29 -2.31 -6.28 -2.17
N LEU A 30 -1.88 -7.54 -2.09
CA LEU A 30 -1.21 -8.20 -3.20
C LEU A 30 -2.13 -8.40 -4.41
N GLY A 31 -3.40 -8.72 -4.19
CA GLY A 31 -4.40 -8.81 -5.26
C GLY A 31 -4.59 -7.48 -5.98
N LEU A 32 -4.67 -6.37 -5.23
CA LEU A 32 -4.77 -5.02 -5.80
C LEU A 32 -3.52 -4.61 -6.58
N ILE A 33 -2.33 -4.96 -6.08
CA ILE A 33 -1.06 -4.71 -6.79
C ILE A 33 -1.01 -5.48 -8.11
N GLN A 34 -1.50 -6.73 -8.15
CA GLN A 34 -1.49 -7.55 -9.36
C GLN A 34 -2.39 -7.00 -10.47
N ILE A 35 -3.54 -6.42 -10.12
CA ILE A 35 -4.46 -5.85 -11.12
C ILE A 35 -4.09 -4.42 -11.53
N TYR A 36 -3.21 -3.73 -10.79
CA TYR A 36 -2.83 -2.35 -11.09
C TYR A 36 -2.32 -2.14 -12.52
N GLY A 37 -1.53 -3.08 -13.04
CA GLY A 37 -1.02 -3.03 -14.41
C GLY A 37 -2.10 -3.18 -15.50
N LEU A 38 -3.29 -3.62 -15.11
CA LEU A 38 -4.46 -3.81 -15.99
C LEU A 38 -5.45 -2.64 -15.91
N LEU A 39 -5.27 -1.72 -14.96
CA LEU A 39 -6.17 -0.59 -14.77
C LEU A 39 -5.88 0.54 -15.79
N PRO A 40 -6.92 1.21 -16.32
CA PRO A 40 -6.80 2.50 -16.99
C PRO A 40 -6.07 3.53 -16.13
N GLU A 41 -5.40 4.51 -16.76
CA GLU A 41 -4.63 5.54 -16.05
C GLU A 41 -5.49 6.39 -15.10
N GLU A 42 -6.74 6.60 -15.46
CA GLU A 42 -7.76 7.28 -14.64
C GLU A 42 -8.08 6.50 -13.36
N ASP A 43 -8.18 5.17 -13.44
CA ASP A 43 -8.54 4.30 -12.32
C ASP A 43 -7.36 4.05 -11.37
N LYS A 44 -6.12 4.09 -11.87
CA LYS A 44 -4.92 3.97 -11.03
C LYS A 44 -4.88 5.01 -9.91
N LYS A 45 -5.31 6.25 -10.20
CA LYS A 45 -5.36 7.33 -9.20
C LYS A 45 -6.46 7.10 -8.16
N ILE A 46 -7.58 6.53 -8.59
CA ILE A 46 -8.73 6.21 -7.72
C ILE A 46 -8.35 5.07 -6.76
N MET A 47 -7.65 4.05 -7.25
CA MET A 47 -7.22 2.90 -6.46
C MET A 47 -6.45 3.29 -5.19
N PHE A 48 -5.46 4.18 -5.29
CA PHE A 48 -4.70 4.61 -4.09
C PHE A 48 -5.55 5.34 -3.07
N LYS A 49 -6.52 6.14 -3.54
CA LYS A 49 -7.48 6.82 -2.66
C LYS A 49 -8.38 5.83 -1.94
N ASP A 50 -8.88 4.82 -2.66
CA ASP A 50 -9.75 3.79 -2.09
C ASP A 50 -9.00 2.91 -1.09
N ILE A 51 -7.74 2.58 -1.36
CA ILE A 51 -6.90 1.82 -0.43
C ILE A 51 -6.57 2.64 0.82
N HIS A 52 -6.29 3.94 0.67
CA HIS A 52 -6.13 4.82 1.82
C HIS A 52 -7.41 4.85 2.66
N ALA A 53 -8.58 5.02 2.03
CA ALA A 53 -9.86 5.02 2.72
C ALA A 53 -10.17 3.68 3.39
N TYR A 54 -9.86 2.55 2.76
CA TYR A 54 -10.02 1.21 3.31
C TYR A 54 -9.27 1.06 4.64
N TYR A 55 -7.99 1.43 4.67
CA TYR A 55 -7.19 1.30 5.89
C TYR A 55 -7.58 2.29 6.97
N GLN A 56 -7.95 3.52 6.61
CA GLN A 56 -8.47 4.52 7.56
C GLN A 56 -9.84 4.14 8.15
N TYR A 57 -10.66 3.40 7.40
CA TYR A 57 -11.94 2.89 7.91
C TYR A 57 -11.76 1.66 8.81
N LYS A 58 -10.85 0.74 8.44
CA LYS A 58 -10.65 -0.53 9.15
C LYS A 58 -9.86 -0.38 10.46
N TYR A 59 -8.97 0.61 10.54
CA TYR A 59 -8.01 0.73 11.64
C TYR A 59 -8.04 2.13 12.27
N PRO A 60 -7.70 2.25 13.57
CA PRO A 60 -7.52 3.56 14.19
C PRO A 60 -6.53 4.42 13.39
N ASP A 61 -6.81 5.72 13.25
CA ASP A 61 -6.18 6.65 12.31
C ASP A 61 -4.67 6.42 12.05
N ARG A 62 -3.85 6.40 13.11
CA ARG A 62 -2.39 6.18 13.00
C ARG A 62 -2.05 4.81 12.39
N LEU A 63 -2.72 3.75 12.85
CA LEU A 63 -2.50 2.39 12.38
C LEU A 63 -3.01 2.19 10.95
N GLY A 64 -4.13 2.83 10.60
CA GLY A 64 -4.61 2.90 9.22
C GLY A 64 -3.59 3.54 8.28
N TYR A 65 -2.94 4.62 8.72
CA TYR A 65 -1.90 5.27 7.93
C TYR A 65 -0.65 4.40 7.79
N ILE A 66 -0.21 3.72 8.86
CA ILE A 66 0.90 2.77 8.81
C ILE A 66 0.63 1.66 7.79
N TYR A 67 -0.58 1.08 7.78
CA TYR A 67 -0.92 0.02 6.83
C TYR A 67 -1.05 0.51 5.40
N TYR A 68 -1.57 1.72 5.20
CA TYR A 68 -1.54 2.37 3.90
C TYR A 68 -0.10 2.55 3.40
N MET A 69 0.80 3.10 4.23
CA MET A 69 2.21 3.25 3.86
C MET A 69 2.87 1.90 3.58
N LYS A 70 2.58 0.87 4.37
CA LYS A 70 3.08 -0.49 4.15
C LYS A 70 2.62 -1.06 2.80
N PHE A 71 1.38 -0.84 2.42
CA PHE A 71 0.88 -1.15 1.07
C PHE A 71 1.68 -0.42 0.00
N ILE A 72 1.97 0.89 0.16
CA ILE A 72 2.78 1.66 -0.79
C ILE A 72 4.18 1.06 -0.95
N TYR A 73 4.85 0.65 0.14
CA TYR A 73 6.16 0.00 0.06
C TYR A 73 6.09 -1.33 -0.70
N ASP A 74 5.11 -2.19 -0.40
CA ASP A 74 4.92 -3.46 -1.10
C ASP A 74 4.60 -3.24 -2.59
N PHE A 75 3.76 -2.25 -2.89
CA PHE A 75 3.42 -1.83 -4.25
C PHE A 75 4.66 -1.38 -5.03
N MET A 76 5.45 -0.46 -4.47
CA MET A 76 6.67 0.05 -5.10
C MET A 76 7.68 -1.07 -5.30
N LYS A 77 7.85 -1.96 -4.32
CA LYS A 77 8.76 -3.11 -4.43
C LYS A 77 8.36 -4.06 -5.57
N ILE A 78 7.07 -4.34 -5.74
CA ILE A 78 6.60 -5.23 -6.80
C ILE A 78 6.65 -4.54 -8.16
N VAL A 79 6.15 -3.31 -8.28
CA VAL A 79 6.07 -2.59 -9.57
C VAL A 79 7.45 -2.12 -10.05
N VAL A 80 8.30 -1.60 -9.15
CA VAL A 80 9.68 -1.19 -9.48
C VAL A 80 10.61 -2.39 -9.53
N GLY A 81 10.47 -3.36 -8.62
CA GLY A 81 11.25 -4.59 -8.65
C GLY A 81 11.01 -5.42 -9.91
N ASN A 82 9.79 -5.42 -10.46
CA ASN A 82 9.51 -6.05 -11.75
C ASN A 82 10.08 -5.32 -12.97
N LYS A 83 10.47 -4.04 -12.86
CA LYS A 83 11.21 -3.37 -13.95
C LYS A 83 12.63 -3.90 -14.12
N GLY A 84 13.22 -4.52 -13.09
CA GLY A 84 14.51 -5.20 -13.19
C GLY A 84 14.45 -6.59 -13.84
N THR A 85 13.26 -7.19 -13.95
CA THR A 85 13.03 -8.53 -14.52
C THR A 85 12.41 -8.51 -15.92
N LEU A 86 11.91 -7.36 -16.38
CA LEU A 86 11.40 -7.17 -17.75
C LEU A 86 12.52 -6.95 -18.79
N ASP A 87 13.79 -6.93 -18.36
CA ASP A 87 14.99 -6.84 -19.21
C ASP A 87 15.82 -8.14 -19.22
N ILE A 88 15.16 -9.30 -19.08
CA ILE A 88 15.81 -10.61 -19.26
C ILE A 88 14.99 -11.45 -20.23
N LYS A 89 15.13 -11.12 -21.52
CA LYS A 89 15.51 -12.02 -22.63
C LYS A 89 15.28 -11.33 -23.97
N GLN A 90 16.37 -10.85 -24.57
CA GLN A 90 16.57 -10.88 -26.02
C GLN A 90 16.88 -12.32 -26.44
#